data_AF-A0A2P8CWY9-F1
#
_entry.id   AF-A0A2P8CWY9-F1
#
_cell.length_a   1.000
_cell.length_b   1.000
_cell.length_c   1.000
_cell.angle_alpha   90.00
_cell.angle_beta   90.00
_cell.angle_gamma   90.00
#
_symmetry.space_group_name_H-M   'P 1'
#
loop_
_entity.id
_entity.type
_entity.pdbx_description
1 polymer ?
#
loop_
_entity_poly.entity_id
_entity_poly.type
_entity_poly.pdbx_seq_one_letter_code
_entity_poly.pdbx_strand_id
1 'polypeptide(L)' 'PEWLHHYNHHRFHTAISGPPATRVPNLSGQYS' A
#
# COMPACT_ATOMS: atom_id res chain seq x y z
N PRO A 1 -0.46 -12.65 0.16
CA PRO A 1 -1.95 -12.76 0.04
C PRO A 1 -2.54 -11.55 -0.71
N GLU A 2 -3.42 -11.79 -1.69
CA GLU A 2 -3.94 -10.77 -2.63
C GLU A 2 -4.60 -9.54 -1.97
N TRP A 3 -5.41 -9.76 -0.93
CA TRP A 3 -6.13 -8.66 -0.27
C TRP A 3 -5.18 -7.61 0.34
N LEU A 4 -3.99 -8.03 0.78
CA LEU A 4 -3.00 -7.16 1.39
C LEU A 4 -2.28 -6.31 0.32
N HIS A 5 -1.96 -6.91 -0.83
CA HIS A 5 -1.41 -6.19 -1.99
C HIS A 5 -2.41 -5.13 -2.50
N HIS A 6 -3.68 -5.53 -2.66
CA HIS A 6 -4.74 -4.62 -3.09
C HIS A 6 -4.93 -3.45 -2.11
N TYR A 7 -4.95 -3.73 -0.80
CA TYR A 7 -5.06 -2.70 0.22
C TYR A 7 -3.87 -1.74 0.20
N ASN A 8 -2.64 -2.25 0.19
CA ASN A 8 -1.44 -1.43 0.31
C ASN A 8 -1.11 -0.61 -0.94
N HIS A 9 -1.50 -1.07 -2.13
CA HIS A 9 -1.11 -0.43 -3.39
C HIS A 9 -2.26 0.20 -4.17
N HIS A 10 -3.50 -0.30 -4.05
CA HIS A 10 -4.61 0.13 -4.90
C HIS A 10 -5.69 0.92 -4.17
N ARG A 11 -5.76 0.84 -2.83
CA ARG A 11 -6.79 1.54 -2.06
C ARG A 11 -6.36 2.95 -1.69
N PHE A 12 -7.03 3.95 -2.26
CA PHE A 12 -6.77 5.36 -1.97
C PHE A 12 -7.40 5.82 -0.64
N HIS A 13 -6.65 6.57 0.16
CA HIS A 13 -7.11 7.20 1.40
C HIS A 13 -7.01 8.72 1.30
N THR A 14 -8.10 9.43 1.59
CA THR A 14 -8.17 10.91 1.56
C THR A 14 -7.28 11.56 2.61
N ALA A 15 -7.19 10.99 3.81
CA ALA A 15 -6.41 11.53 4.92
C ALA A 15 -4.89 11.63 4.63
N ILE A 16 -4.39 10.82 3.69
CA ILE A 16 -2.96 10.76 3.34
C ILE A 16 -2.71 10.97 1.85
N SER A 17 -3.76 11.35 1.11
CA SER A 17 -3.75 11.59 -0.34
C SER A 17 -3.06 10.50 -1.16
N GLY A 18 -3.29 9.24 -0.82
CA GLY A 18 -2.63 8.11 -1.47
C GLY A 18 -2.92 6.76 -0.84
N PRO A 19 -2.41 5.67 -1.41
CA PRO A 19 -2.45 4.36 -0.80
C PRO A 19 -1.48 4.24 0.39
N PRO A 20 -1.69 3.26 1.30
CA PRO A 20 -0.88 3.13 2.51
C PRO A 20 0.63 3.04 2.25
N ALA A 21 1.04 2.34 1.19
CA ALA A 21 2.45 2.17 0.83
C ALA A 21 3.18 3.49 0.51
N THR A 22 2.48 4.55 0.11
CA THR A 22 3.08 5.86 -0.20
C THR A 22 3.79 6.49 1.00
N ARG A 23 3.42 6.12 2.23
CA ARG A 23 4.04 6.64 3.46
C ARG A 23 5.20 5.79 3.99
N VAL A 24 5.44 4.62 3.40
CA VAL A 24 6.50 3.70 3.83
C VAL A 24 7.46 3.50 2.66
N PRO A 25 8.44 4.41 2.46
CA PRO A 25 9.33 4.38 1.30
C PRO A 25 10.25 3.15 1.28
N ASN A 26 10.38 2.43 2.39
CA ASN A 26 11.18 1.21 2.50
C ASN A 26 10.32 -0.07 2.55
N LEU A 27 9.11 -0.04 1.99
CA LEU A 27 8.31 -1.25 1.79
C LEU A 27 8.85 -2.03 0.57
N SER A 28 10.05 -2.57 0.69
CA SER A 28 10.63 -3.41 -0.36
C SER A 28 9.97 -4.79 -0.36
N GLY A 29 9.31 -5.12 -1.47
CA GLY A 29 9.27 -6.47 -2.06
C GLY A 29 8.73 -7.64 -1.24
N GLN A 30 7.87 -7.44 -0.24
CA GLN A 30 7.24 -8.56 0.46
C GLN A 30 5.85 -8.90 -0.09
N TYR A 31 5.77 -9.47 -1.29
CA TYR A 31 4.61 -10.28 -1.70
C TYR A 31 5.05 -11.44 -2.60
N SER A 32 5.15 -12.63 -2.01
CA SER A 32 4.68 -13.88 -2.63
C SER A 32 3.20 -14.09 -2.24
#